data_AF-A0A0C5BD98-F1
#
_entry.id   AF-A0A0C5BD98-F1
#
_cell.length_a   1.000
_cell.length_b   1.000
_cell.length_c   1.000
_cell.angle_alpha   90.00
_cell.angle_beta   90.00
_cell.angle_gamma   90.00
#
_symmetry.space_group_name_H-M   'P 1'
#
loop_
_entity.id
_entity.type
_entity.pdbx_description
1 polymer ?
#
loop_
_entity_poly.entity_id
_entity_poly.type
_entity_poly.pdbx_seq_one_letter_code
_entity_poly.pdbx_strand_id
1 'polypeptide(L)'
;MGNSKRNIKKLNDNFREDILDYAIAHNLKCANALAILYATGCRPDELQTGVTVNYDSKKNEIEFRIIGSKLNRRMRRGIGVRKIKVKINNENARFFKNIVDKFIENPMSYDHKIKIESAKAFSGYITKISKKLWPRKTYHASAYSFRHAKATELKNSDYDKIEIAQIMGHASVRSQQSYGRKSKKSKGGFDDIADVETNVKPRGGDRLLRFKIANKNKAAAKIADTSTPSSPPPAPVRRFKM
;
A
#
# COMPACT_ATOMS: atom_id res chain seq x y z
N MET A 1 18.53 -1.22 -9.32
CA MET A 1 17.72 -0.53 -8.27
C MET A 1 18.10 -1.12 -6.92
N GLY A 2 18.81 -0.36 -6.08
CA GLY A 2 19.25 -0.81 -4.76
C GLY A 2 18.07 -1.19 -3.86
N ASN A 3 18.33 -2.09 -2.92
CA ASN A 3 17.35 -2.75 -2.06
C ASN A 3 16.74 -1.76 -1.03
N SER A 4 15.93 -0.79 -1.48
CA SER A 4 15.37 0.32 -0.70
C SER A 4 14.70 -0.15 0.61
N LYS A 5 14.11 -1.34 0.60
CA LYS A 5 13.55 -2.03 1.77
C LYS A 5 14.54 -2.28 2.90
N ARG A 6 15.76 -2.72 2.57
CA ARG A 6 16.81 -3.03 3.55
C ARG A 6 17.51 -1.77 4.06
N ASN A 7 17.49 -0.72 3.25
CA ASN A 7 18.22 0.51 3.53
C ASN A 7 17.43 1.49 4.41
N ILE A 8 16.14 1.25 4.66
CA ILE A 8 15.32 2.16 5.47
C ILE A 8 15.88 2.36 6.88
N LYS A 9 16.39 1.29 7.50
CA LYS A 9 17.05 1.35 8.82
C LYS A 9 18.36 2.14 8.83
N LYS A 10 18.88 2.48 7.65
CA LYS A 10 20.13 3.23 7.47
C LYS A 10 19.86 4.70 7.10
N LEU A 11 18.59 5.08 6.91
CA LEU A 11 18.18 6.47 6.74
C LEU A 11 18.05 7.12 8.12
N ASN A 12 18.02 8.45 8.14
CA ASN A 12 17.70 9.19 9.37
C ASN A 12 16.26 8.91 9.79
N ASP A 13 15.96 8.93 11.09
CA ASP A 13 14.63 8.57 11.59
C ASP A 13 13.53 9.50 11.07
N ASN A 14 13.80 10.82 11.03
CA ASN A 14 12.85 11.85 10.56
C ASN A 14 13.01 12.20 9.06
N PHE A 15 13.57 11.28 8.26
CA PHE A 15 13.94 11.62 6.88
C PHE A 15 12.76 12.12 6.02
N ARG A 16 11.52 11.73 6.34
CA ARG A 16 10.37 12.10 5.52
C ARG A 16 9.94 13.52 5.81
N GLU A 17 9.85 13.83 7.10
CA GLU A 17 9.50 15.12 7.66
C GLU A 17 10.50 16.15 7.16
N ASP A 18 11.81 15.90 7.33
CA ASP A 18 12.88 16.82 6.90
C ASP A 18 12.87 17.07 5.38
N ILE A 19 12.64 16.04 4.56
CA ILE A 19 12.56 16.18 3.09
C ILE A 19 11.31 16.96 2.69
N LEU A 20 10.19 16.72 3.37
CA LEU A 20 8.92 17.39 3.08
C LEU A 20 8.98 18.86 3.51
N ASP A 21 9.49 19.15 4.69
CA ASP A 21 9.74 20.51 5.18
C ASP A 21 10.68 21.27 4.23
N TYR A 22 11.77 20.63 3.77
CA TYR A 22 12.65 21.22 2.76
C TYR A 22 11.90 21.55 1.46
N ALA A 23 11.05 20.63 0.98
CA ALA A 23 10.31 20.81 -0.26
C ALA A 23 9.27 21.94 -0.17
N ILE A 24 8.61 22.08 0.98
CA ILE A 24 7.64 23.15 1.25
C ILE A 24 8.35 24.49 1.38
N ALA A 25 9.42 24.56 2.18
CA ALA A 25 10.18 25.80 2.40
C ALA A 25 10.79 26.38 1.11
N HIS A 26 11.13 25.52 0.14
CA HIS A 26 11.67 25.94 -1.16
C HIS A 26 10.60 26.01 -2.26
N ASN A 27 9.31 25.89 -1.92
CA ASN A 27 8.18 25.90 -2.84
C ASN A 27 8.37 24.96 -4.06
N LEU A 28 8.88 23.75 -3.81
CA LEU A 28 9.15 22.80 -4.87
C LEU A 28 7.83 22.25 -5.44
N LYS A 29 7.74 22.13 -6.77
CA LYS A 29 6.58 21.55 -7.47
C LYS A 29 6.18 20.16 -6.96
N CYS A 30 7.13 19.41 -6.39
CA CYS A 30 6.91 18.06 -5.86
C CYS A 30 6.35 18.02 -4.43
N ALA A 31 6.23 19.16 -3.73
CA ALA A 31 5.83 19.20 -2.32
C ALA A 31 4.47 18.54 -2.07
N ASN A 32 3.45 18.87 -2.86
CA ASN A 32 2.12 18.27 -2.70
C ASN A 32 2.12 16.75 -2.97
N ALA A 33 2.90 16.30 -3.95
CA ALA A 33 3.06 14.86 -4.22
C ALA A 33 3.80 14.14 -3.08
N LEU A 34 4.76 14.82 -2.42
CA LEU A 34 5.44 14.30 -1.22
C LEU A 34 4.49 14.23 -0.02
N ALA A 35 3.64 15.22 0.18
CA ALA A 35 2.62 15.20 1.22
C ALA A 35 1.65 14.02 1.05
N ILE A 36 1.16 13.77 -0.17
CA ILE A 36 0.34 12.59 -0.48
C ILE A 36 1.11 11.30 -0.18
N LEU A 37 2.39 11.24 -0.57
CA LEU A 37 3.23 10.06 -0.35
C LEU A 37 3.47 9.79 1.15
N TYR A 38 3.68 10.84 1.93
CA TYR A 38 3.80 10.79 3.38
C TYR A 38 2.50 10.27 4.03
N ALA A 39 1.37 10.85 3.64
CA ALA A 39 0.05 10.54 4.19
C ALA A 39 -0.40 9.10 3.88
N THR A 40 -0.21 8.65 2.64
CA THR A 40 -0.84 7.42 2.13
C THR A 40 0.14 6.27 1.88
N GLY A 41 1.43 6.57 1.73
CA GLY A 41 2.43 5.61 1.28
C GLY A 41 2.14 5.05 -0.11
N CYS A 42 1.40 5.76 -0.97
CA CYS A 42 1.10 5.34 -2.34
C CYS A 42 2.39 5.04 -3.15
N ARG A 43 2.25 4.29 -4.24
CA ARG A 43 3.41 4.01 -5.10
C ARG A 43 3.67 5.22 -6.00
N PRO A 44 4.93 5.47 -6.39
CA PRO A 44 5.26 6.56 -7.30
C PRO A 44 4.53 6.45 -8.66
N ASP A 45 4.30 5.23 -9.14
CA ASP A 45 3.51 4.96 -10.34
C ASP A 45 2.02 5.31 -10.17
N GLU A 46 1.47 5.21 -8.96
CA GLU A 46 0.09 5.66 -8.67
C GLU A 46 0.01 7.20 -8.69
N LEU A 47 1.02 7.90 -8.15
CA LEU A 47 1.14 9.36 -8.27
C LEU A 47 1.28 9.82 -9.72
N GLN A 48 1.91 9.02 -10.57
CA GLN A 48 2.05 9.34 -11.99
C GLN A 48 0.71 9.24 -12.73
N THR A 49 -0.13 8.24 -12.39
CA THR A 49 -1.53 8.17 -12.86
C THR A 49 -2.35 9.35 -12.35
N GLY A 50 -2.04 9.82 -11.14
CA GLY A 50 -2.67 10.95 -10.48
C GLY A 50 -3.54 10.49 -9.31
N VAL A 51 -3.49 11.26 -8.24
CA VAL A 51 -4.31 11.09 -7.04
C VAL A 51 -5.30 12.24 -7.00
N THR A 52 -6.57 11.89 -6.84
CA THR A 52 -7.61 12.88 -6.61
C THR A 52 -7.68 13.19 -5.13
N VAL A 53 -7.77 14.47 -4.79
CA VAL A 53 -7.79 14.98 -3.43
C VAL A 53 -9.07 15.77 -3.21
N ASN A 54 -9.68 15.62 -2.03
CA ASN A 54 -10.79 16.41 -1.54
C ASN A 54 -10.53 16.81 -0.08
N TYR A 55 -11.01 17.98 0.33
CA TYR A 55 -10.90 18.45 1.71
C TYR A 55 -12.30 18.69 2.30
N ASP A 56 -12.56 18.07 3.45
CA ASP A 56 -13.77 18.30 4.25
C ASP A 56 -13.41 19.26 5.39
N SER A 57 -13.83 20.53 5.26
CA SER A 57 -13.56 21.57 6.25
C SER A 57 -14.31 21.38 7.57
N LYS A 58 -15.43 20.63 7.58
CA LYS A 58 -16.22 20.39 8.80
C LYS A 58 -15.55 19.35 9.69
N LYS A 59 -14.96 18.32 9.07
CA LYS A 59 -14.25 17.24 9.78
C LYS A 59 -12.75 17.51 9.91
N ASN A 60 -12.23 18.51 9.20
CA ASN A 60 -10.81 18.77 9.05
C ASN A 60 -10.06 17.53 8.53
N GLU A 61 -10.60 16.93 7.48
CA GLU A 61 -10.11 15.67 6.89
C GLU A 61 -9.79 15.84 5.40
N ILE A 62 -8.71 15.21 4.94
CA ILE A 62 -8.36 15.13 3.52
C ILE A 62 -8.62 13.72 3.02
N GLU A 63 -9.41 13.60 1.96
CA GLU A 63 -9.61 12.34 1.25
C GLU A 63 -8.64 12.25 0.06
N PHE A 64 -7.89 11.14 0.00
CA PHE A 64 -7.06 10.77 -1.13
C PHE A 64 -7.66 9.58 -1.86
N ARG A 65 -8.15 9.80 -3.08
CA ARG A 65 -8.60 8.72 -3.98
C ARG A 65 -7.47 8.33 -4.93
N ILE A 66 -6.98 7.10 -4.76
CA ILE A 66 -5.83 6.53 -5.46
C ILE A 66 -6.28 5.40 -6.37
N ILE A 67 -5.88 5.49 -7.64
CA ILE A 67 -6.05 4.41 -8.62
C ILE A 67 -4.82 3.51 -8.58
N GLY A 68 -5.04 2.21 -8.39
CA GLY A 68 -3.98 1.22 -8.29
C GLY A 68 -3.28 0.96 -9.62
N SER A 69 -1.98 1.19 -9.66
CA SER A 69 -1.12 1.02 -10.85
C SER A 69 -0.75 -0.45 -11.15
N LYS A 70 -0.82 -1.34 -10.15
CA LYS A 70 -0.48 -2.76 -10.26
C LYS A 70 -1.72 -3.66 -10.22
N LEU A 71 -2.80 -3.20 -10.84
CA LEU A 71 -3.99 -4.01 -11.03
C LEU A 71 -3.74 -5.02 -12.17
N ASN A 72 -3.78 -6.30 -11.85
CA ASN A 72 -3.86 -7.34 -12.87
C ASN A 72 -5.09 -8.19 -12.59
N ARG A 73 -6.13 -8.02 -13.41
CA ARG A 73 -7.41 -8.72 -13.24
C ARG A 73 -7.25 -10.24 -13.39
N ARG A 74 -6.48 -10.70 -14.39
CA ARG A 74 -6.22 -12.14 -14.63
C ARG A 74 -5.55 -12.81 -13.44
N MET A 75 -4.52 -12.16 -12.87
CA MET A 75 -3.78 -12.70 -11.72
C MET A 75 -4.37 -12.30 -10.36
N ARG A 76 -5.51 -11.58 -10.33
CA ARG A 76 -6.12 -11.01 -9.11
C ARG A 76 -5.10 -10.27 -8.22
N ARG A 77 -4.24 -9.45 -8.84
CA ARG A 77 -3.20 -8.65 -8.16
C ARG A 77 -3.60 -7.18 -8.07
N GLY A 78 -3.18 -6.52 -6.99
CA GLY A 78 -3.49 -5.13 -6.69
C GLY A 78 -4.91 -4.89 -6.16
N ILE A 79 -5.11 -3.73 -5.54
CA ILE A 79 -6.44 -3.13 -5.32
C ILE A 79 -6.64 -2.09 -6.43
N GLY A 80 -7.84 -2.02 -7.00
CA GLY A 80 -8.11 -1.17 -8.16
C GLY A 80 -8.27 0.29 -7.77
N VAL A 81 -9.05 0.58 -6.74
CA VAL A 81 -9.28 1.94 -6.23
C VAL A 81 -9.31 1.88 -4.71
N ARG A 82 -8.66 2.85 -4.07
CA ARG A 82 -8.74 3.07 -2.63
C ARG A 82 -8.94 4.55 -2.32
N LYS A 83 -9.76 4.84 -1.33
CA LYS A 83 -9.92 6.16 -0.71
C LYS A 83 -9.35 6.09 0.70
N ILE A 84 -8.52 7.04 1.04
CA ILE A 84 -7.90 7.14 2.37
C ILE A 84 -8.24 8.51 2.91
N LYS A 85 -8.94 8.58 4.03
CA LYS A 85 -9.23 9.84 4.73
C LYS A 85 -8.19 10.04 5.83
N VAL A 86 -7.61 11.23 5.89
CA VAL A 86 -6.57 11.60 6.85
C VAL A 86 -7.00 12.84 7.61
N LYS A 87 -7.03 12.77 8.94
CA LYS A 87 -7.30 13.91 9.82
C LYS A 87 -6.13 14.86 9.82
N ILE A 88 -6.43 16.15 9.74
CA ILE A 88 -5.45 17.20 9.93
C ILE A 88 -5.39 17.53 11.42
N ASN A 89 -4.19 17.47 11.99
CA ASN A 89 -3.89 17.84 13.36
C ASN A 89 -2.71 18.83 13.39
N ASN A 90 -2.35 19.31 14.58
CA ASN A 90 -1.27 20.30 14.73
C ASN A 90 0.09 19.79 14.24
N GLU A 91 0.34 18.49 14.30
CA GLU A 91 1.61 17.90 13.87
C GLU A 91 1.73 17.84 12.35
N ASN A 92 0.65 17.49 11.64
CA ASN A 92 0.67 17.25 10.21
C ASN A 92 0.13 18.41 9.36
N ALA A 93 -0.54 19.41 9.95
CA ALA A 93 -1.19 20.52 9.24
C ALA A 93 -0.26 21.25 8.26
N ARG A 94 0.98 21.50 8.67
CA ARG A 94 1.99 22.18 7.85
C ARG A 94 2.25 21.47 6.52
N PHE A 95 2.13 20.14 6.48
CA PHE A 95 2.38 19.33 5.29
C PHE A 95 1.27 19.43 4.26
N PHE A 96 0.05 19.72 4.71
CA PHE A 96 -1.13 19.78 3.86
C PHE A 96 -1.59 21.20 3.56
N LYS A 97 -0.97 22.22 4.17
CA LYS A 97 -1.34 23.63 4.01
C LYS A 97 -1.57 24.02 2.53
N ASN A 98 -0.62 23.75 1.65
CA ASN A 98 -0.73 24.09 0.22
C ASN A 98 -1.88 23.36 -0.52
N ILE A 99 -2.35 22.23 0.01
CA ILE A 99 -3.51 21.51 -0.53
C ILE A 99 -4.78 22.15 0.02
N VAL A 100 -4.84 22.35 1.34
CA VAL A 100 -5.99 22.92 2.05
C VAL A 100 -6.29 24.34 1.58
N ASP A 101 -5.27 25.20 1.47
CA ASP A 101 -5.41 26.59 1.03
C ASP A 101 -6.15 26.68 -0.31
N LYS A 102 -5.89 25.76 -1.25
CA LYS A 102 -6.59 25.72 -2.54
C LYS A 102 -8.09 25.45 -2.42
N PHE A 103 -8.49 24.62 -1.46
CA PHE A 103 -9.91 24.34 -1.19
C PHE A 103 -10.57 25.48 -0.40
N ILE A 104 -9.81 26.20 0.43
CA ILE A 104 -10.31 27.39 1.13
C ILE A 104 -10.52 28.54 0.14
N GLU A 105 -9.55 28.78 -0.74
CA GLU A 105 -9.62 29.80 -1.79
C GLU A 105 -10.71 29.50 -2.83
N ASN A 106 -10.98 28.22 -3.09
CA ASN A 106 -12.05 27.77 -3.97
C ASN A 106 -12.94 26.72 -3.29
N PRO A 107 -13.95 27.12 -2.50
CA PRO A 107 -14.82 26.19 -1.77
C PRO A 107 -15.62 25.24 -2.67
N MET A 108 -15.85 25.62 -3.92
CA MET A 108 -16.51 24.76 -4.93
C MET A 108 -15.54 23.78 -5.60
N SER A 109 -14.24 23.83 -5.28
CA SER A 109 -13.26 22.91 -5.83
C SER A 109 -13.52 21.51 -5.30
N TYR A 110 -13.62 20.56 -6.22
CA TYR A 110 -13.77 19.15 -5.91
C TYR A 110 -12.93 18.33 -6.89
N ASP A 111 -12.55 17.14 -6.46
CA ASP A 111 -11.74 16.18 -7.19
C ASP A 111 -10.42 16.78 -7.74
N HIS A 112 -9.72 17.58 -6.92
CA HIS A 112 -8.45 18.19 -7.33
C HIS A 112 -7.40 17.12 -7.65
N LYS A 113 -6.94 17.07 -8.90
CA LYS A 113 -6.03 16.02 -9.37
C LYS A 113 -4.57 16.44 -9.23
N ILE A 114 -3.83 15.73 -8.39
CA ILE A 114 -2.38 15.91 -8.23
C ILE A 114 -1.66 14.74 -8.90
N LYS A 115 -0.80 15.06 -9.88
CA LYS A 115 -0.02 14.06 -10.63
C LYS A 115 1.45 14.46 -10.72
N ILE A 116 2.31 13.47 -10.85
CA ILE A 116 3.72 13.68 -11.23
C ILE A 116 3.93 13.25 -12.68
N GLU A 117 4.93 13.82 -13.35
CA GLU A 117 5.24 13.47 -14.74
C GLU A 117 5.88 12.09 -14.85
N SER A 118 6.82 11.77 -13.94
CA SER A 118 7.57 10.52 -13.97
C SER A 118 7.92 10.02 -12.58
N ALA A 119 7.53 8.78 -12.27
CA ALA A 119 7.90 8.07 -11.05
C ALA A 119 9.43 8.01 -10.84
N LYS A 120 10.19 7.88 -11.92
CA LYS A 120 11.66 7.85 -11.89
C LYS A 120 12.23 9.23 -11.57
N ALA A 121 11.77 10.28 -12.24
CA ALA A 121 12.20 11.65 -12.00
C ALA A 121 11.87 12.08 -10.57
N PHE A 122 10.65 11.79 -10.11
CA PHE A 122 10.20 12.09 -8.75
C PHE A 122 11.05 11.41 -7.68
N SER A 123 11.38 10.12 -7.87
CA SER A 123 12.31 9.42 -6.97
C SER A 123 13.71 10.04 -6.98
N GLY A 124 14.16 10.52 -8.16
CA GLY A 124 15.41 11.26 -8.32
C GLY A 124 15.42 12.59 -7.55
N TYR A 125 14.32 13.37 -7.62
CA TYR A 125 14.20 14.62 -6.87
C TYR A 125 14.29 14.40 -5.36
N ILE A 126 13.61 13.39 -4.83
CA ILE A 126 13.71 13.03 -3.40
C ILE A 126 15.14 12.65 -3.03
N THR A 127 15.80 11.87 -3.89
CA THR A 127 17.20 11.47 -3.68
C THR A 127 18.12 12.68 -3.67
N LYS A 128 17.89 13.66 -4.56
CA LYS A 128 18.66 14.92 -4.61
C LYS A 128 18.47 15.75 -3.34
N ILE A 129 17.24 15.89 -2.85
CA ILE A 129 16.95 16.58 -1.59
C ILE A 129 17.64 15.85 -0.43
N SER A 130 17.50 14.53 -0.35
CA SER A 130 18.13 13.71 0.69
C SER A 130 19.66 13.81 0.69
N LYS A 131 20.30 13.88 -0.48
CA LYS A 131 21.74 14.15 -0.62
C LYS A 131 22.14 15.53 -0.13
N LYS A 132 21.30 16.55 -0.39
CA LYS A 132 21.56 17.92 0.06
C LYS A 132 21.42 18.05 1.58
N LEU A 133 20.41 17.41 2.16
CA LEU A 133 20.19 17.41 3.62
C LEU A 133 21.27 16.61 4.35
N TRP A 134 21.69 15.47 3.80
CA TRP A 134 22.66 14.58 4.46
C TRP A 134 23.79 14.14 3.53
N PRO A 135 24.71 15.05 3.15
CA PRO A 135 25.75 14.77 2.17
C PRO A 135 26.75 13.69 2.61
N ARG A 136 26.94 13.52 3.92
CA ARG A 136 27.88 12.53 4.50
C ARG A 136 27.29 11.12 4.62
N LYS A 137 25.98 10.93 4.40
CA LYS A 137 25.34 9.62 4.51
C LYS A 137 25.53 8.82 3.23
N THR A 138 25.82 7.52 3.37
CA THR A 138 25.94 6.61 2.21
C THR A 138 24.58 6.28 1.58
N TYR A 139 23.52 6.28 2.39
CA TYR A 139 22.18 5.89 1.96
C TYR A 139 21.27 7.11 1.94
N HIS A 140 20.51 7.26 0.86
CA HIS A 140 19.60 8.37 0.66
C HIS A 140 18.18 7.89 0.41
N ALA A 141 17.22 8.73 0.77
CA ALA A 141 15.81 8.44 0.59
C ALA A 141 15.40 8.50 -0.88
N SER A 142 14.35 7.76 -1.20
CA SER A 142 13.65 7.76 -2.49
C SER A 142 12.15 7.70 -2.23
N ALA A 143 11.32 7.82 -3.27
CA ALA A 143 9.87 7.70 -3.10
C ALA A 143 9.45 6.33 -2.51
N TYR A 144 10.18 5.26 -2.85
CA TYR A 144 9.94 3.94 -2.25
C TYR A 144 10.36 3.87 -0.78
N SER A 145 11.32 4.69 -0.34
CA SER A 145 11.69 4.79 1.07
C SER A 145 10.53 5.31 1.91
N PHE A 146 9.82 6.34 1.45
CA PHE A 146 8.60 6.85 2.10
C PHE A 146 7.53 5.77 2.21
N ARG A 147 7.24 5.06 1.10
CA ARG A 147 6.30 3.94 1.10
C ARG A 147 6.70 2.83 2.09
N HIS A 148 7.99 2.55 2.23
CA HIS A 148 8.48 1.55 3.17
C HIS A 148 8.38 2.01 4.63
N ALA A 149 8.62 3.29 4.88
CA ALA A 149 8.42 3.90 6.21
C ALA A 149 6.96 3.78 6.60
N LYS A 150 6.05 4.23 5.73
CA LYS A 150 4.61 4.13 5.95
C LYS A 150 4.15 2.71 6.24
N ALA A 151 4.62 1.73 5.46
CA ALA A 151 4.29 0.33 5.70
C ALA A 151 4.80 -0.21 7.05
N THR A 152 5.92 0.34 7.53
CA THR A 152 6.51 -0.05 8.82
C THR A 152 5.75 0.59 9.97
N GLU A 153 5.37 1.86 9.85
CA GLU A 153 4.52 2.56 10.82
C GLU A 153 3.17 1.88 10.99
N LEU A 154 2.46 1.63 9.87
CA LEU A 154 1.16 0.96 9.86
C LEU A 154 1.22 -0.45 10.49
N LYS A 155 2.39 -1.08 10.48
CA LYS A 155 2.59 -2.39 11.11
C LYS A 155 2.87 -2.28 12.60
N ASN A 156 3.38 -1.14 13.06
CA ASN A 156 3.66 -0.87 14.46
C ASN A 156 2.45 -0.26 15.19
N SER A 157 1.52 0.37 14.47
CA SER A 157 0.20 0.80 14.96
C SER A 157 -0.76 -0.37 15.24
N ASP A 158 -2.00 -0.03 15.57
CA ASP A 158 -3.07 -0.97 15.94
C ASP A 158 -4.00 -1.37 14.79
N TYR A 159 -3.81 -0.81 13.59
CA TYR A 159 -4.52 -1.24 12.38
C TYR A 159 -4.42 -2.75 12.15
N ASP A 160 -5.52 -3.34 11.72
CA ASP A 160 -5.57 -4.74 11.39
C ASP A 160 -4.80 -5.03 10.08
N LYS A 161 -4.54 -6.31 9.81
CA LYS A 161 -3.84 -6.69 8.58
C LYS A 161 -4.65 -6.41 7.32
N ILE A 162 -5.97 -6.33 7.38
CA ILE A 162 -6.82 -6.04 6.23
C ILE A 162 -6.71 -4.55 5.90
N GLU A 163 -6.88 -3.66 6.87
CA GLU A 163 -6.74 -2.21 6.80
C GLU A 163 -5.36 -1.81 6.29
N ILE A 164 -4.28 -2.40 6.84
CA ILE A 164 -2.92 -2.15 6.34
C ILE A 164 -2.82 -2.54 4.86
N ALA A 165 -3.43 -3.66 4.43
CA ALA A 165 -3.43 -4.06 3.04
C ALA A 165 -4.28 -3.12 2.17
N GLN A 166 -5.39 -2.60 2.69
CA GLN A 166 -6.24 -1.62 2.03
C GLN A 166 -5.49 -0.32 1.79
N ILE A 167 -4.91 0.28 2.84
CA ILE A 167 -4.11 1.51 2.79
C ILE A 167 -2.95 1.36 1.80
N MET A 168 -2.23 0.23 1.89
CA MET A 168 -1.07 -0.03 1.03
C MET A 168 -1.45 -0.47 -0.40
N GLY A 169 -2.71 -0.75 -0.70
CA GLY A 169 -3.14 -1.27 -2.00
C GLY A 169 -2.53 -2.65 -2.31
N HIS A 170 -2.60 -3.59 -1.37
CA HIS A 170 -2.19 -4.98 -1.54
C HIS A 170 -3.40 -5.89 -1.79
N ALA A 171 -3.30 -6.80 -2.75
CA ALA A 171 -4.35 -7.80 -2.99
C ALA A 171 -4.44 -8.89 -1.90
N SER A 172 -3.45 -8.96 -1.01
CA SER A 172 -3.37 -9.98 0.04
C SER A 172 -2.62 -9.43 1.25
N VAL A 173 -3.10 -9.80 2.43
CA VAL A 173 -2.43 -9.46 3.71
C VAL A 173 -1.02 -10.06 3.80
N ARG A 174 -0.73 -11.14 3.06
CA ARG A 174 0.60 -11.78 3.04
C ARG A 174 1.67 -10.85 2.46
N SER A 175 1.31 -9.92 1.57
CA SER A 175 2.26 -8.98 0.97
C SER A 175 2.96 -8.09 2.01
N GLN A 176 2.35 -7.94 3.19
CA GLN A 176 2.91 -7.20 4.31
C GLN A 176 4.09 -7.89 5.01
N GLN A 177 4.27 -9.21 4.81
CA GLN A 177 5.39 -9.96 5.38
C GLN A 177 6.75 -9.49 4.81
N SER A 178 6.73 -8.84 3.64
CA SER A 178 7.93 -8.32 3.01
C SER A 178 8.47 -7.02 3.63
N TYR A 179 7.70 -6.40 4.53
CA TYR A 179 8.14 -5.25 5.33
C TYR A 179 8.65 -5.73 6.70
N GLY A 180 9.57 -4.98 7.32
CA GLY A 180 10.28 -5.36 8.55
C GLY A 180 9.36 -5.87 9.68
N ARG A 181 9.90 -6.63 10.64
CA ARG A 181 9.11 -7.16 11.77
C ARG A 181 8.57 -6.02 12.65
N LYS A 182 7.40 -6.22 13.28
CA LYS A 182 6.85 -5.28 14.27
C LYS A 182 7.89 -5.08 15.35
N SER A 183 8.29 -3.84 15.59
CA SER A 183 9.28 -3.52 16.61
C SER A 183 8.56 -3.11 17.88
N LYS A 184 8.88 -3.74 19.02
CA LYS A 184 8.36 -3.32 20.34
C LYS A 184 8.87 -1.94 20.76
N LYS A 185 9.93 -1.43 20.12
CA LYS A 185 10.61 -0.17 20.47
C LYS A 185 10.18 1.04 19.63
N SER A 186 9.46 0.84 18.52
CA SER A 186 8.96 1.97 17.72
C SER A 186 7.54 2.24 18.16
N LYS A 187 7.27 3.46 18.65
CA LYS A 187 5.91 3.98 18.74
C LYS A 187 5.35 3.98 17.31
N GLY A 188 4.20 3.35 17.09
CA GLY A 188 3.44 3.57 15.86
C GLY A 188 3.05 5.04 15.87
N GLY A 189 3.59 5.83 14.95
CA GLY A 189 3.47 7.29 14.97
C GLY A 189 2.46 7.82 13.96
N PHE A 190 1.51 7.00 13.49
CA PHE A 190 0.60 7.41 12.43
C PHE A 190 -0.83 6.93 12.69
N ASP A 191 -1.53 7.66 13.55
CA ASP A 191 -2.95 7.45 13.86
C ASP A 191 -3.87 8.44 13.13
N ASP A 192 -3.32 9.19 12.16
CA ASP A 192 -4.07 10.23 11.45
C ASP A 192 -5.02 9.67 10.37
N ILE A 193 -4.92 8.39 10.01
CA ILE A 193 -5.84 7.80 9.02
C ILE A 193 -7.19 7.60 9.71
N ALA A 194 -8.20 8.36 9.29
CA ALA A 194 -9.54 8.27 9.83
C ALA A 194 -10.28 7.03 9.33
N ASP A 195 -10.11 6.74 8.03
CA ASP A 195 -10.91 5.76 7.32
C ASP A 195 -10.22 5.31 6.03
N VAL A 196 -10.51 4.08 5.62
CA VAL A 196 -10.04 3.51 4.36
C VAL A 196 -11.13 2.70 3.66
N GLU A 197 -11.48 3.13 2.47
CA GLU A 197 -12.45 2.44 1.62
C GLU A 197 -11.72 1.85 0.40
N THR A 198 -12.02 0.59 0.06
CA THR A 198 -11.45 -0.07 -1.12
C THR A 198 -12.51 -0.74 -1.96
N ASN A 199 -12.30 -0.75 -3.27
CA ASN A 199 -13.24 -1.43 -4.19
C ASN A 199 -13.24 -2.96 -4.05
N VAL A 200 -12.17 -3.53 -3.50
CA VAL A 200 -12.01 -4.98 -3.28
C VAL A 200 -11.39 -5.21 -1.91
N LYS A 201 -11.88 -6.20 -1.16
CA LYS A 201 -11.28 -6.61 0.12
C LYS A 201 -10.00 -7.45 -0.11
N PRO A 202 -8.90 -7.18 0.63
CA PRO A 202 -7.69 -7.99 0.57
C PRO A 202 -7.92 -9.46 0.94
N ARG A 203 -7.23 -10.37 0.25
CA ARG A 203 -7.30 -11.80 0.53
C ARG A 203 -6.49 -12.17 1.79
N GLY A 204 -6.99 -13.15 2.55
CA GLY A 204 -6.23 -13.82 3.61
C GLY A 204 -6.33 -13.22 5.01
N GLY A 205 -7.24 -12.27 5.24
CA GLY A 205 -7.63 -11.88 6.61
C GLY A 205 -8.30 -13.03 7.36
N ASP A 206 -9.01 -13.90 6.65
CA ASP A 206 -9.71 -15.05 7.22
C ASP A 206 -8.85 -16.32 7.18
N ARG A 207 -8.16 -16.62 8.29
CA ARG A 207 -7.50 -17.94 8.48
C ARG A 207 -8.54 -19.07 8.41
N LEU A 208 -9.73 -18.86 8.99
CA LEU A 208 -10.77 -19.86 9.10
C LEU A 208 -11.35 -20.27 7.75
N LEU A 209 -11.54 -19.33 6.81
CA LEU A 209 -11.98 -19.69 5.45
C LEU A 209 -10.96 -20.59 4.74
N ARG A 210 -9.66 -20.37 4.94
CA ARG A 210 -8.64 -21.25 4.32
C ARG A 210 -8.66 -22.66 4.90
N PHE A 211 -8.83 -22.79 6.22
CA PHE A 211 -9.00 -24.10 6.85
C PHE A 211 -10.30 -24.78 6.41
N LYS A 212 -11.41 -24.03 6.32
CA LYS A 212 -12.69 -24.56 5.83
C LYS A 212 -12.59 -25.01 4.36
N ILE A 213 -11.95 -24.23 3.49
CA ILE A 213 -11.73 -24.60 2.08
C ILE A 213 -10.80 -25.82 1.96
N ALA A 214 -9.71 -25.85 2.72
CA ALA A 214 -8.78 -26.98 2.72
C ALA A 214 -9.45 -28.27 3.23
N ASN A 215 -10.26 -28.18 4.29
CA ASN A 215 -11.04 -29.30 4.79
C ASN A 215 -12.11 -29.76 3.79
N LYS A 216 -12.83 -28.82 3.15
CA LYS A 216 -13.82 -29.14 2.11
C LYS A 216 -13.18 -29.85 0.92
N ASN A 217 -12.02 -29.40 0.46
CA ASN A 217 -11.30 -30.01 -0.65
C ASN A 217 -10.74 -31.40 -0.27
N LYS A 218 -10.23 -31.58 0.95
CA LYS A 218 -9.82 -32.89 1.46
C LYS A 218 -11.00 -33.87 1.58
N ALA A 219 -12.15 -33.39 2.04
CA ALA A 219 -13.37 -34.21 2.11
C ALA A 219 -13.84 -34.63 0.71
N ALA A 220 -13.84 -33.70 -0.26
CA ALA A 220 -14.19 -34.00 -1.65
C ALA A 220 -13.22 -34.99 -2.31
N ALA A 221 -11.91 -34.87 -2.06
CA ALA A 221 -10.91 -35.82 -2.56
C ALA A 221 -11.13 -37.24 -2.00
N LYS A 222 -11.42 -37.38 -0.69
CA LYS A 222 -11.74 -38.68 -0.08
C LYS A 222 -13.01 -39.32 -0.67
N ILE A 223 -14.01 -38.52 -0.99
CA ILE A 223 -15.25 -39.00 -1.63
C ILE A 223 -14.97 -39.45 -3.08
N ALA A 224 -14.11 -38.73 -3.80
CA ALA A 224 -13.69 -39.12 -5.14
C ALA A 224 -12.90 -40.44 -5.15
N ASP A 225 -11.95 -40.61 -4.23
CA ASP A 225 -11.13 -41.83 -4.12
C ASP A 225 -11.97 -43.07 -3.77
N THR A 226 -13.03 -42.91 -2.97
CA THR A 226 -13.96 -43.99 -2.60
C THR A 226 -15.01 -44.31 -3.67
N SER A 227 -15.17 -43.45 -4.67
CA SER A 227 -16.13 -43.61 -5.77
C SER A 227 -15.53 -44.20 -7.05
N THR A 228 -14.25 -44.56 -7.06
CA THR A 228 -13.61 -45.24 -8.19
C THR A 228 -14.19 -46.65 -8.33
N PRO A 229 -14.96 -46.99 -9.39
CA PRO A 229 -15.49 -48.33 -9.56
C PRO A 229 -14.32 -49.27 -9.84
N SER A 230 -14.13 -50.31 -9.03
CA SER A 230 -13.22 -51.40 -9.38
C SER A 230 -13.74 -52.07 -10.64
N SER A 231 -12.97 -52.01 -11.74
CA SER A 231 -13.29 -52.73 -12.97
C SER A 231 -13.50 -54.21 -12.65
N PRO A 232 -14.61 -54.84 -13.10
CA PRO A 232 -14.82 -56.27 -12.88
C PRO A 232 -13.70 -57.07 -13.56
N PRO A 233 -13.30 -58.22 -12.98
CA PRO A 233 -12.22 -59.03 -13.51
C PRO A 233 -12.56 -59.51 -14.94
N PRO A 234 -11.56 -59.60 -15.83
CA PRO A 234 -11.80 -60.00 -17.22
C PRO A 234 -12.33 -61.44 -17.27
N ALA A 235 -13.33 -61.66 -18.13
CA ALA A 235 -13.95 -62.96 -18.30
C ALA A 235 -12.94 -64.03 -18.78
N PRO A 236 -13.03 -65.28 -18.29
CA PRO A 236 -12.09 -66.32 -18.66
C PRO A 236 -12.24 -66.69 -20.14
N VAL A 237 -11.13 -66.60 -20.87
CA VAL A 237 -11.06 -66.95 -22.30
C VAL A 237 -11.15 -68.47 -22.43
N ARG A 238 -12.25 -68.99 -22.97
CA ARG A 238 -12.36 -70.41 -23.38
C ARG A 238 -11.44 -70.66 -24.57
N ARG A 239 -10.38 -71.44 -24.37
CA ARG A 239 -9.59 -72.00 -25.48
C ARG A 239 -10.42 -73.06 -26.19
N PHE A 240 -10.74 -72.83 -27.47
CA PHE A 240 -11.18 -73.89 -28.35
C PHE A 240 -10.00 -74.84 -28.61
N LYS A 241 -10.17 -76.12 -28.30
CA LYS A 241 -9.31 -77.19 -28.80
C LYS A 241 -9.76 -77.49 -30.23
N MET A 242 -8.83 -77.39 -31.18
CA MET A 242 -8.93 -78.12 -32.46
C MET A 242 -8.66 -79.60 -32.21
#